data_AF-A0A8X7NF06-F1
#
_entry.id   AF-A0A8X7NF06-F1
#
_cell.length_a   1.000
_cell.length_b   1.000
_cell.length_c   1.000
_cell.angle_alpha   90.00
_cell.angle_beta   90.00
_cell.angle_gamma   90.00
#
_symmetry.space_group_name_H-M   'P 1'
#
loop_
_entity.id
_entity.type
_entity.pdbx_description
1 polymer ?
#
loop_
_entity_poly.entity_id
_entity_poly.type
_entity_poly.pdbx_seq_one_letter_code
_entity_poly.pdbx_strand_id
1 'polypeptide(L)'
;MENVKRRAGFKAERLDDDSPLAVLDDHGDAEPLDDAEQAKIIQELSEMNEKSNYLYRALLFFMLSLVFIVYMTPIPAYLAGTHPENHLTMFFSPHHHEHTHEDLIYLPAAPFYLFFFLIQGGLVFAAAYETAERLNIVKIPSKAYPLQPHRFGTAPDWLAPALEDIRLAPSEKEKKDGEGKGERVATRVGGRLVYVIFLTVLSTPLPLLTFGAGSFTNAGWWAITPAVLTVVSLVEWWIGKVTSETQGLATMKYSYRGA
;
A
#
# COMPACT_ATOMS: atom_id res chain seq x y z
N MET A 1 45.41 -36.10 52.66
CA MET A 1 44.49 -36.69 51.67
C MET A 1 44.08 -35.55 50.75
N GLU A 2 44.80 -35.31 49.65
CA GLU A 2 44.54 -35.91 48.31
C GLU A 2 43.05 -35.83 47.92
N ASN A 3 42.62 -35.35 46.76
CA ASN A 3 43.29 -34.93 45.53
C ASN A 3 42.28 -34.13 44.65
N VAL A 4 42.73 -33.02 44.08
CA VAL A 4 42.72 -32.70 42.63
C VAL A 4 41.41 -32.88 41.82
N LYS A 5 40.89 -31.78 41.25
CA LYS A 5 40.92 -31.51 39.79
C LYS A 5 40.54 -30.06 39.42
N ARG A 6 41.54 -29.31 38.94
CA ARG A 6 41.39 -28.13 38.07
C ARG A 6 41.00 -28.56 36.64
N ARG A 7 40.46 -27.59 35.87
CA ARG A 7 40.16 -27.49 34.41
C ARG A 7 38.68 -27.73 34.09
N ALA A 8 37.97 -26.89 33.34
CA ALA A 8 38.36 -25.87 32.35
C ALA A 8 38.20 -24.43 32.89
N GLY A 9 39.01 -23.43 32.54
CA GLY A 9 39.70 -23.24 31.27
C GLY A 9 38.92 -22.33 30.33
N PHE A 10 38.33 -21.23 30.82
CA PHE A 10 38.06 -20.05 29.99
C PHE A 10 38.87 -18.90 30.59
N LYS A 11 40.07 -18.71 30.05
CA LYS A 11 40.80 -17.47 30.21
C LYS A 11 39.93 -16.43 29.52
N ALA A 12 39.48 -15.40 30.22
CA ALA A 12 38.96 -14.21 29.58
C ALA A 12 40.12 -13.63 28.75
N GLU A 13 40.17 -14.03 27.50
CA GLU A 13 40.99 -13.38 26.49
C GLU A 13 40.43 -11.96 26.44
N ARG A 14 41.28 -10.96 26.75
CA ARG A 14 40.91 -9.56 26.50
C ARG A 14 40.48 -9.51 25.05
N LEU A 15 39.19 -9.30 24.81
CA LEU A 15 38.67 -9.01 23.48
C LEU A 15 39.48 -7.81 22.98
N ASP A 16 40.05 -7.92 21.78
CA ASP A 16 40.69 -6.79 21.13
C ASP A 16 39.72 -5.60 21.12
N ASP A 17 40.20 -4.42 21.49
CA ASP A 17 39.41 -3.17 21.60
C ASP A 17 38.72 -2.77 20.27
N ASP A 18 39.03 -3.46 19.16
CA ASP A 18 38.42 -3.29 17.83
C ASP A 18 37.33 -4.33 17.50
N SER A 19 36.95 -5.22 18.43
CA SER A 19 35.88 -6.19 18.18
C SER A 19 34.49 -5.54 18.32
N PRO A 20 33.54 -5.79 17.39
CA PRO A 20 32.17 -5.26 17.50
C PRO A 20 31.40 -5.79 18.73
N LEU A 21 31.92 -6.80 19.41
CA LEU A 21 31.40 -7.31 20.69
C LEU A 21 31.90 -6.48 21.89
N ALA A 22 33.05 -5.82 21.80
CA ALA A 22 33.55 -4.93 22.84
C ALA A 22 32.73 -3.61 22.90
N VAL A 23 32.29 -3.12 21.74
CA VAL A 23 31.35 -1.98 21.62
C VAL A 23 29.97 -2.32 22.22
N LEU A 24 29.55 -3.59 22.16
CA LEU A 24 28.31 -4.05 22.80
C LEU A 24 28.44 -4.20 24.31
N ASP A 25 29.63 -4.53 24.83
CA ASP A 25 29.93 -4.61 26.26
C ASP A 25 29.99 -3.20 26.89
N ASP A 26 30.60 -2.23 26.18
CA ASP A 26 30.63 -0.80 26.57
C ASP A 26 29.22 -0.14 26.60
N HIS A 27 28.25 -0.71 25.87
CA HIS A 27 26.84 -0.28 25.90
C HIS A 27 25.93 -1.22 26.71
N GLY A 28 26.48 -2.30 27.28
CA GLY A 28 25.76 -3.24 28.14
C GLY A 28 25.45 -2.70 29.53
N ASP A 29 26.17 -1.67 29.96
CA ASP A 29 26.03 -1.00 31.27
C ASP A 29 25.11 0.24 31.24
N ALA A 30 24.36 0.46 30.15
CA ALA A 30 23.33 1.50 30.16
C ALA A 30 22.25 1.13 31.18
N GLU A 31 22.05 1.97 32.20
CA GLU A 31 20.96 1.79 33.16
C GLU A 31 19.63 1.63 32.40
N PRO A 32 18.80 0.64 32.77
CA PRO A 32 17.51 0.45 32.12
C PRO A 32 16.71 1.75 32.26
N LEU A 33 16.27 2.32 31.13
CA LEU A 33 15.53 3.58 31.09
C LEU A 33 14.40 3.58 32.12
N ASP A 34 14.26 4.68 32.86
CA ASP A 34 13.17 4.85 33.83
C ASP A 34 11.79 4.74 33.14
N ASP A 35 10.80 4.24 33.87
CA ASP A 35 9.44 3.99 33.38
C ASP A 35 8.78 5.26 32.80
N ALA A 36 9.15 6.42 33.37
CA ALA A 36 8.71 7.74 32.91
C ALA A 36 9.42 8.18 31.62
N GLU A 37 10.71 7.89 31.48
CA GLU A 37 11.49 8.17 30.27
C GLU A 37 11.05 7.28 29.11
N GLN A 38 10.81 5.99 29.35
CA GLN A 38 10.24 5.08 28.35
C GLN A 38 8.86 5.54 27.87
N ALA A 39 8.00 6.00 28.79
CA ALA A 39 6.68 6.54 28.42
C ALA A 39 6.81 7.76 27.50
N LYS A 40 7.72 8.67 27.86
CA LYS A 40 7.97 9.89 27.10
C LYS A 40 8.50 9.58 25.70
N ILE A 41 9.47 8.67 25.58
CA ILE A 41 10.02 8.26 24.28
C ILE A 41 8.94 7.61 23.41
N ILE A 42 8.12 6.70 23.96
CA ILE A 42 7.03 6.06 23.20
C ILE A 42 6.01 7.10 22.75
N GLN A 43 5.66 8.06 23.60
CA GLN A 43 4.74 9.14 23.24
C GLN A 43 5.32 10.02 22.13
N GLU A 44 6.56 10.49 22.25
CA GLU A 44 7.24 11.29 21.23
C GLU A 44 7.32 10.54 19.90
N LEU A 45 7.65 9.25 19.93
CA LEU A 45 7.69 8.39 18.74
C LEU A 45 6.31 8.28 18.09
N SER A 46 5.25 8.16 18.90
CA SER A 46 3.87 8.10 18.40
C SER A 46 3.43 9.41 17.76
N GLU A 47 3.76 10.56 18.35
CA GLU A 47 3.43 11.88 17.82
C GLU A 47 4.20 12.17 16.52
N MET A 48 5.48 11.80 16.46
CA MET A 48 6.30 11.92 15.25
C MET A 48 5.78 11.01 14.13
N ASN A 49 5.36 9.80 14.47
CA ASN A 49 4.76 8.86 13.53
C ASN A 49 3.43 9.42 12.99
N GLU A 50 2.57 9.97 13.84
CA GLU A 50 1.31 10.58 13.41
C GLU A 50 1.51 11.76 12.44
N LYS A 51 2.44 12.67 12.77
CA LYS A 51 2.81 13.79 11.88
C LYS A 51 3.35 13.31 10.53
N SER A 52 4.21 12.30 10.54
CA SER A 52 4.77 11.71 9.33
C SER A 52 3.68 11.05 8.48
N ASN A 53 2.79 10.27 9.11
CA ASN A 53 1.67 9.61 8.45
C ASN A 53 0.71 10.60 7.79
N TYR A 54 0.44 11.74 8.45
CA TYR A 54 -0.34 12.82 7.86
C TYR A 54 0.34 13.38 6.60
N LEU A 55 1.63 13.69 6.68
CA LEU A 55 2.40 14.22 5.55
C LEU A 55 2.44 13.24 4.37
N TYR A 56 2.74 11.97 4.62
CA TYR A 56 2.76 10.94 3.56
C TYR A 56 1.39 10.83 2.88
N ARG A 57 0.30 10.78 3.64
CA ARG A 57 -1.06 10.73 3.07
C ARG A 57 -1.41 11.99 2.27
N ALA A 58 -0.97 13.17 2.71
CA ALA A 58 -1.17 14.42 1.98
C ALA A 58 -0.43 14.39 0.62
N LEU A 59 0.80 13.89 0.60
CA LEU A 59 1.58 13.72 -0.62
C LEU A 59 0.95 12.68 -1.57
N LEU A 60 0.45 11.56 -1.03
CA LEU A 60 -0.28 10.57 -1.84
C LEU A 60 -1.55 11.15 -2.45
N PHE A 61 -2.32 11.93 -1.68
CA PHE A 61 -3.51 12.60 -2.18
C PHE A 61 -3.19 13.61 -3.28
N PHE A 62 -2.11 14.38 -3.11
CA PHE A 62 -1.61 15.30 -4.13
C PHE A 62 -1.20 14.55 -5.41
N MET A 63 -0.46 13.45 -5.28
CA MET A 63 -0.07 12.61 -6.41
C MET A 63 -1.29 12.05 -7.16
N LEU A 64 -2.29 11.52 -6.46
CA LEU A 64 -3.53 11.03 -7.06
C LEU A 64 -4.30 12.14 -7.80
N SER A 65 -4.32 13.34 -7.23
CA SER A 65 -4.94 14.53 -7.85
C SER A 65 -4.22 14.93 -9.14
N LEU A 66 -2.87 14.87 -9.16
CA LEU A 66 -2.09 15.13 -10.36
C LEU A 66 -2.38 14.13 -11.47
N VAL A 67 -2.51 12.84 -11.17
CA VAL A 67 -2.90 11.83 -12.17
C VAL A 67 -4.23 12.17 -12.82
N PHE A 68 -5.21 12.61 -12.02
CA PHE A 68 -6.51 13.03 -12.54
C PHE A 68 -6.38 14.20 -13.51
N ILE A 69 -5.59 15.23 -13.15
CA ILE A 69 -5.31 16.37 -14.02
C ILE A 69 -4.61 15.91 -15.30
N VAL A 70 -3.62 15.02 -15.20
CA VAL A 70 -2.89 14.47 -16.35
C VAL A 70 -3.86 13.80 -17.33
N TYR A 71 -4.80 12.98 -16.86
CA TYR A 71 -5.80 12.37 -17.74
C TYR A 71 -6.86 13.33 -18.28
N MET A 72 -7.07 14.48 -17.64
CA MET A 72 -7.94 15.51 -18.22
C MET A 72 -7.25 16.30 -19.34
N THR A 73 -5.91 16.38 -19.35
CA THR A 73 -5.17 17.24 -20.29
C THR A 73 -5.44 17.02 -21.77
N PRO A 74 -5.63 15.79 -22.30
CA PRO A 74 -5.88 15.62 -23.74
C PRO A 74 -7.35 15.78 -24.13
N ILE A 75 -8.29 15.86 -23.17
CA ILE A 75 -9.74 15.95 -23.46
C ILE A 75 -10.06 17.15 -24.37
N PRO A 76 -9.56 18.38 -24.11
CA PRO A 76 -9.80 19.52 -25.00
C PRO A 76 -9.26 19.28 -26.43
N ALA A 77 -8.11 18.63 -26.57
CA ALA A 77 -7.52 18.34 -27.88
C ALA A 77 -8.34 17.30 -28.66
N TYR A 78 -8.91 16.31 -27.98
CA TYR A 78 -9.84 15.36 -28.58
C TYR A 78 -11.15 16.03 -29.02
N LEU A 79 -11.71 16.93 -28.21
CA LEU A 79 -12.93 17.67 -28.56
C LEU A 79 -12.72 18.68 -29.69
N ALA A 80 -11.54 19.33 -29.74
CA ALA A 80 -11.16 20.24 -30.82
C ALA A 80 -10.70 19.50 -32.09
N GLY A 81 -10.53 18.18 -32.01
CA GLY A 81 -10.05 17.35 -33.12
C GLY A 81 -8.58 17.58 -33.50
N THR A 82 -7.80 18.24 -32.64
CA THR A 82 -6.38 18.56 -32.87
C THR A 82 -5.43 17.51 -32.29
N HIS A 83 -5.96 16.48 -31.62
CA HIS A 83 -5.15 15.40 -31.07
C HIS A 83 -4.48 14.57 -32.18
N PRO A 84 -3.19 14.18 -32.06
CA PRO A 84 -2.50 13.38 -33.08
C PRO A 84 -3.15 11.99 -33.28
N GLU A 85 -3.76 11.44 -32.22
CA GLU A 85 -4.50 10.17 -32.25
C GLU A 85 -6.03 10.40 -32.26
N ASN A 86 -6.54 11.37 -33.04
CA ASN A 86 -7.97 11.70 -33.01
C ASN A 86 -8.88 10.62 -33.64
N HIS A 87 -8.30 9.68 -34.39
CA HIS A 87 -9.04 8.61 -35.05
C HIS A 87 -8.35 7.26 -34.82
N LEU A 88 -9.16 6.25 -34.45
CA LEU A 88 -8.77 4.86 -34.44
C LEU A 88 -8.95 4.30 -35.84
N THR A 89 -7.88 3.75 -36.41
CA THR A 89 -7.90 3.03 -37.67
C THR A 89 -8.20 1.56 -37.39
N MET A 90 -9.40 1.08 -37.75
CA MET A 90 -9.74 -0.33 -37.66
C MET A 90 -9.89 -0.95 -39.05
N PHE A 91 -9.22 -2.09 -39.26
CA PHE A 91 -9.41 -2.92 -40.44
C PHE A 91 -10.54 -3.91 -40.18
N PHE A 92 -11.73 -3.62 -40.69
CA PHE A 92 -12.83 -4.58 -40.74
C PHE A 92 -12.92 -5.16 -42.15
N SER A 93 -12.21 -6.25 -42.43
CA SER A 93 -12.43 -6.99 -43.68
C SER A 93 -12.25 -8.51 -43.50
N PRO A 94 -13.21 -9.33 -44.00
CA PRO A 94 -13.04 -10.77 -44.05
C PRO A 94 -11.91 -11.13 -45.02
N HIS A 95 -11.06 -12.07 -44.61
CA HIS A 95 -9.78 -12.38 -45.24
C HIS A 95 -9.86 -12.63 -46.76
N HIS A 96 -8.92 -12.02 -47.53
CA HIS A 96 -8.46 -12.36 -48.90
C HIS A 96 -8.42 -11.25 -49.99
N HIS A 97 -8.27 -9.96 -49.67
CA HIS A 97 -7.96 -8.94 -50.69
C HIS A 97 -6.69 -8.13 -50.37
N GLU A 98 -5.90 -7.83 -51.41
CA GLU A 98 -4.75 -6.92 -51.33
C GLU A 98 -5.22 -5.54 -50.88
N HIS A 99 -4.69 -5.08 -49.74
CA HIS A 99 -5.21 -3.93 -49.01
C HIS A 99 -4.86 -2.60 -49.69
N THR A 100 -5.85 -1.71 -49.80
CA THR A 100 -5.65 -0.30 -50.17
C THR A 100 -6.10 0.63 -49.04
N HIS A 101 -5.67 1.90 -49.08
CA HIS A 101 -6.02 2.89 -48.05
C HIS A 101 -7.53 3.22 -47.97
N GLU A 102 -8.33 2.74 -48.92
CA GLU A 102 -9.75 3.03 -49.03
C GLU A 102 -10.62 2.15 -48.10
N ASP A 103 -10.08 1.05 -47.57
CA ASP A 103 -10.79 0.14 -46.65
C ASP A 103 -10.64 0.53 -45.17
N LEU A 104 -9.95 1.63 -44.86
CA LEU A 104 -9.78 2.11 -43.48
C LEU A 104 -11.03 2.84 -42.98
N ILE A 105 -11.66 2.29 -41.95
CA ILE A 105 -12.69 3.01 -41.21
C ILE A 105 -12.00 3.82 -40.10
N TYR A 106 -12.20 5.14 -40.15
CA TYR A 106 -11.75 6.08 -39.13
C TYR A 106 -12.86 6.25 -38.08
N LEU A 107 -12.68 5.66 -36.90
CA LEU A 107 -13.56 5.86 -35.76
C LEU A 107 -13.06 7.03 -34.91
N PRO A 108 -13.93 7.95 -34.45
CA PRO A 108 -13.50 9.03 -33.56
C PRO A 108 -12.93 8.42 -32.26
N ALA A 109 -11.72 8.81 -31.87
CA ALA A 109 -11.04 8.25 -30.71
C ALA A 109 -11.54 8.83 -29.38
N ALA A 110 -12.14 10.03 -29.40
CA ALA A 110 -12.59 10.73 -28.20
C ALA A 110 -13.57 9.94 -27.31
N PRO A 111 -14.61 9.25 -27.84
CA PRO A 111 -15.50 8.43 -27.02
C PRO A 111 -14.79 7.26 -26.33
N PHE A 112 -13.81 6.64 -27.01
CA PHE A 112 -13.01 5.56 -26.44
C PHE A 112 -12.11 6.08 -25.32
N TYR A 113 -11.46 7.22 -25.53
CA TYR A 113 -10.65 7.88 -24.50
C TYR A 113 -11.50 8.19 -23.27
N LEU A 114 -12.68 8.81 -23.45
CA LEU A 114 -13.59 9.14 -22.34
C LEU A 114 -14.06 7.91 -21.59
N PHE A 115 -14.37 6.82 -22.28
CA PHE A 115 -14.76 5.56 -21.65
C PHE A 115 -13.63 5.01 -20.75
N PHE A 116 -12.41 4.92 -21.26
CA PHE A 116 -11.27 4.43 -20.47
C PHE A 116 -10.87 5.41 -19.36
N PHE A 117 -10.97 6.72 -19.61
CA PHE A 117 -10.82 7.76 -18.60
C PHE A 117 -11.81 7.60 -17.46
N LEU A 118 -13.09 7.32 -17.73
CA LEU A 118 -14.09 7.13 -16.68
C LEU A 118 -13.78 5.89 -15.83
N ILE A 119 -13.29 4.80 -16.44
CA ILE A 119 -12.90 3.59 -15.71
C ILE A 119 -11.66 3.87 -14.86
N GLN A 120 -10.55 4.27 -15.47
CA GLN A 120 -9.27 4.47 -14.76
C GLN A 120 -9.33 5.66 -13.80
N GLY A 121 -9.91 6.77 -14.23
CA GLY A 121 -10.18 7.94 -13.40
C GLY A 121 -11.13 7.62 -12.25
N GLY A 122 -12.12 6.73 -12.44
CA GLY A 122 -12.98 6.23 -11.38
C GLY A 122 -12.21 5.45 -10.30
N LEU A 123 -11.26 4.60 -10.71
CA LEU A 123 -10.39 3.86 -9.77
C LEU A 123 -9.46 4.80 -9.00
N VAL A 124 -8.84 5.77 -9.68
CA VAL A 124 -8.01 6.80 -9.04
C VAL A 124 -8.84 7.64 -8.08
N PHE A 125 -10.05 8.02 -8.47
CA PHE A 125 -10.98 8.79 -7.64
C PHE A 125 -11.34 8.01 -6.37
N ALA A 126 -11.65 6.71 -6.47
CA ALA A 126 -11.93 5.88 -5.30
C ALA A 126 -10.74 5.85 -4.31
N ALA A 127 -9.51 5.67 -4.82
CA ALA A 127 -8.30 5.70 -3.99
C ALA A 127 -8.02 7.10 -3.40
N ALA A 128 -8.32 8.17 -4.14
CA ALA A 128 -8.18 9.54 -3.67
C ALA A 128 -9.20 9.86 -2.58
N TYR A 129 -10.44 9.41 -2.74
CA TYR A 129 -11.51 9.57 -1.76
C TYR A 129 -11.17 8.85 -0.45
N GLU A 130 -10.69 7.61 -0.53
CA GLU A 130 -10.13 6.88 0.62
C GLU A 130 -9.01 7.64 1.33
N THR A 131 -8.11 8.27 0.57
CA THR A 131 -6.98 9.04 1.12
C THR A 131 -7.46 10.33 1.79
N ALA A 132 -8.44 11.01 1.18
CA ALA A 132 -9.06 12.21 1.72
C ALA A 132 -9.83 11.96 3.02
N GLU A 133 -10.49 10.80 3.15
CA GLU A 133 -11.14 10.37 4.38
C GLU A 133 -10.12 10.28 5.53
N ARG A 134 -8.94 9.68 5.30
CA ARG A 134 -7.89 9.58 6.33
C ARG A 134 -7.24 10.89 6.72
N LEU A 135 -7.26 11.87 5.82
CA LEU A 135 -6.84 13.23 6.12
C LEU A 135 -7.92 14.02 6.87
N ASN A 136 -9.07 13.41 7.17
CA ASN A 136 -10.26 14.08 7.73
C ASN A 136 -10.79 15.24 6.87
N ILE A 137 -10.46 15.25 5.57
CA ILE A 137 -10.95 16.25 4.62
C ILE A 137 -12.42 15.93 4.29
N VAL A 138 -12.73 14.65 4.14
CA VAL A 138 -14.08 14.14 3.88
C VAL A 138 -14.54 13.29 5.05
N LYS A 139 -15.75 13.54 5.56
CA LYS A 139 -16.36 12.74 6.62
C LYS A 139 -17.44 11.86 6.01
N ILE A 140 -17.33 10.55 6.18
CA ILE A 140 -18.38 9.62 5.78
C ILE A 140 -19.53 9.73 6.79
N PRO A 141 -20.78 9.91 6.35
CA PRO A 141 -21.93 9.90 7.25
C PRO A 141 -22.03 8.54 7.94
N SER A 142 -22.04 8.54 9.28
CA SER A 142 -22.22 7.30 10.05
C SER A 142 -23.64 6.77 9.82
N LYS A 143 -23.74 5.55 9.31
CA LYS A 143 -25.01 4.83 9.16
C LYS A 143 -25.37 4.13 10.49
N ALA A 144 -26.65 4.17 10.87
CA ALA A 144 -27.14 3.48 12.07
C ALA A 144 -27.15 1.95 11.88
N TYR A 145 -26.99 1.20 12.97
CA TYR A 145 -27.06 -0.26 12.95
C TYR A 145 -28.39 -0.75 12.36
N PRO A 146 -28.41 -1.79 11.50
CA PRO A 146 -27.31 -2.69 11.13
C PRO A 146 -26.44 -2.24 9.95
N LEU A 147 -26.71 -1.07 9.34
CA LEU A 147 -26.04 -0.58 8.13
C LEU A 147 -24.67 0.06 8.38
N GLN A 148 -23.97 -0.31 9.45
CA GLN A 148 -22.68 0.31 9.79
C GLN A 148 -21.68 0.17 8.63
N PRO A 149 -20.86 1.20 8.35
CA PRO A 149 -19.86 1.12 7.29
C PRO A 149 -18.90 -0.04 7.57
N HIS A 150 -18.77 -0.93 6.58
CA HIS A 150 -17.85 -2.06 6.66
C HIS A 150 -16.39 -1.58 6.76
N ARG A 151 -15.50 -2.46 7.23
CA ARG A 151 -14.08 -2.12 7.49
C ARG A 151 -13.25 -1.78 6.24
N PHE A 152 -13.83 -1.92 5.04
CA PHE A 152 -13.23 -1.63 3.74
C PHE A 152 -13.44 -0.17 3.29
N GLY A 153 -13.68 0.74 4.23
CA GLY A 153 -13.86 2.16 3.93
C GLY A 153 -15.08 2.40 3.05
N THR A 154 -14.83 2.81 1.81
CA THR A 154 -15.78 3.29 0.80
C THR A 154 -16.01 2.28 -0.32
N ALA A 155 -15.46 1.07 -0.17
CA ALA A 155 -15.81 -0.04 -1.04
C ALA A 155 -17.35 -0.17 -1.16
N PRO A 156 -17.89 -0.58 -2.30
CA PRO A 156 -19.31 -0.85 -2.42
C PRO A 156 -19.73 -2.01 -1.51
N ASP A 157 -20.94 -1.93 -0.93
CA ASP A 157 -21.48 -2.96 0.00
C ASP A 157 -21.49 -4.37 -0.62
N TRP A 158 -21.63 -4.50 -1.95
CA TRP A 158 -21.58 -5.79 -2.65
C TRP A 158 -20.17 -6.38 -2.77
N LEU A 159 -19.13 -5.55 -2.68
CA LEU A 159 -17.72 -5.95 -2.78
C LEU A 159 -17.16 -6.32 -1.41
N ALA A 160 -17.74 -5.78 -0.33
CA ALA A 160 -17.28 -6.01 1.03
C ALA A 160 -17.16 -7.50 1.43
N PRO A 161 -18.12 -8.40 1.10
CA PRO A 161 -17.99 -9.82 1.41
C PRO A 161 -16.80 -10.47 0.70
N ALA A 162 -16.58 -10.14 -0.58
CA ALA A 162 -15.46 -10.67 -1.35
C ALA A 162 -14.10 -10.21 -0.81
N LEU A 163 -14.00 -8.95 -0.35
CA LEU A 163 -12.79 -8.44 0.29
C LEU A 163 -12.56 -9.04 1.68
N GLU A 164 -13.64 -9.41 2.38
CA GLU A 164 -13.56 -10.09 3.67
C GLU A 164 -13.05 -11.52 3.54
N ASP A 165 -13.41 -12.21 2.45
CA ASP A 165 -12.89 -13.53 2.11
C ASP A 165 -11.43 -13.51 1.63
N ILE A 166 -11.03 -12.47 0.90
CA ILE A 166 -9.63 -12.26 0.43
C ILE A 166 -8.68 -11.96 1.59
N ARG A 167 -9.21 -11.62 2.76
CA ARG A 167 -8.40 -11.38 3.95
C ARG A 167 -7.46 -12.57 4.16
N LEU A 168 -6.16 -12.31 4.06
CA LEU A 168 -5.08 -13.21 4.47
C LEU A 168 -5.28 -13.51 5.95
N ALA A 169 -6.16 -14.45 6.26
CA ALA A 169 -6.29 -15.00 7.58
C ALA A 169 -4.92 -15.64 7.89
N PRO A 170 -4.36 -15.41 9.09
CA PRO A 170 -3.20 -16.16 9.51
C PRO A 170 -3.50 -17.65 9.32
N SER A 171 -2.62 -18.34 8.61
CA SER A 171 -2.72 -19.77 8.34
C SER A 171 -3.03 -20.52 9.65
N GLU A 172 -3.81 -21.59 9.62
CA GLU A 172 -4.08 -22.43 10.80
C GLU A 172 -2.81 -22.84 11.57
N LYS A 173 -1.66 -22.88 10.90
CA LYS A 173 -0.34 -23.08 11.52
C LYS A 173 0.03 -21.95 12.51
N GLU A 174 -0.21 -20.69 12.17
CA GLU A 174 0.01 -19.55 13.08
C GLU A 174 -1.00 -19.50 14.22
N LYS A 175 -2.20 -20.06 14.03
CA LYS A 175 -3.22 -20.19 15.08
C LYS A 175 -2.82 -21.19 16.16
N LYS A 176 -2.13 -22.27 15.79
CA LYS A 176 -1.63 -23.29 16.73
C LYS A 176 -0.34 -22.87 17.43
N ASP A 177 0.51 -22.08 16.79
CA ASP A 177 1.73 -21.55 17.41
C ASP A 177 1.48 -20.32 18.32
N GLY A 178 0.26 -19.76 18.29
CA GLY A 178 -0.13 -18.56 19.05
C GLY A 178 -0.60 -18.78 20.49
N GLU A 179 -0.77 -20.03 20.96
CA GLU A 179 -1.22 -20.31 22.33
C GLU A 179 -0.11 -20.16 23.40
N GLY A 180 1.15 -19.95 22.99
CA GLY A 180 2.30 -19.91 23.91
C GLY A 180 3.10 -18.61 23.97
N LYS A 181 2.83 -17.62 23.11
CA LYS A 181 3.61 -16.37 23.06
C LYS A 181 2.70 -15.18 22.79
N GLY A 182 2.69 -14.21 23.70
CA GLY A 182 1.99 -12.92 23.57
C GLY A 182 2.47 -12.02 22.42
N GLU A 183 3.13 -12.57 21.40
CA GLU A 183 3.74 -11.84 20.29
C GLU A 183 3.51 -12.60 19.00
N ARG A 184 2.32 -12.43 18.47
CA ARG A 184 2.04 -12.31 17.04
C ARG A 184 0.60 -11.87 17.00
N VAL A 185 0.41 -10.58 17.19
CA VAL A 185 -0.74 -9.88 16.60
C VAL A 185 -0.61 -10.19 15.12
N ALA A 186 -1.25 -11.29 14.69
CA ALA A 186 -1.30 -11.70 13.30
C ALA A 186 -1.57 -10.44 12.51
N THR A 187 -0.63 -10.11 11.63
CA THR A 187 -0.52 -8.85 10.90
C THR A 187 -1.81 -8.68 10.11
N ARG A 188 -2.85 -8.16 10.76
CA ARG A 188 -4.17 -7.99 10.20
C ARG A 188 -4.02 -6.82 9.27
N VAL A 189 -3.72 -7.12 8.02
CA VAL A 189 -3.72 -6.15 6.94
C VAL A 189 -5.05 -5.39 7.04
N GLY A 190 -4.96 -4.07 7.17
CA GLY A 190 -6.16 -3.24 7.30
C GLY A 190 -7.06 -3.45 6.08
N GLY A 191 -8.38 -3.61 6.29
CA GLY A 191 -9.33 -3.87 5.20
C GLY A 191 -9.21 -2.86 4.05
N ARG A 192 -8.92 -1.60 4.38
CA ARG A 192 -8.60 -0.55 3.41
C ARG A 192 -7.38 -0.83 2.53
N LEU A 193 -6.28 -1.38 3.08
CA LEU A 193 -5.12 -1.74 2.27
C LEU A 193 -5.50 -2.84 1.28
N VAL A 194 -6.31 -3.82 1.71
CA VAL A 194 -6.85 -4.87 0.84
C VAL A 194 -7.68 -4.25 -0.29
N TYR A 195 -8.50 -3.24 0.02
CA TYR A 195 -9.29 -2.53 -0.99
C TYR A 195 -8.41 -1.76 -1.99
N VAL A 196 -7.40 -1.02 -1.56
CA VAL A 196 -6.50 -0.30 -2.48
C VAL A 196 -5.67 -1.27 -3.33
N ILE A 197 -5.23 -2.41 -2.77
CA ILE A 197 -4.58 -3.48 -3.54
C ILE A 197 -5.55 -4.04 -4.59
N PHE A 198 -6.81 -4.27 -4.23
CA PHE A 198 -7.83 -4.71 -5.18
C PHE A 198 -8.03 -3.70 -6.32
N LEU A 199 -8.12 -2.39 -6.01
CA LEU A 199 -8.17 -1.34 -7.02
C LEU A 199 -6.92 -1.33 -7.93
N THR A 200 -5.75 -1.58 -7.34
CA THR A 200 -4.49 -1.69 -8.09
C THR A 200 -4.57 -2.83 -9.10
N VAL A 201 -4.96 -4.04 -8.67
CA VAL A 201 -5.13 -5.19 -9.57
C VAL A 201 -6.16 -4.90 -10.65
N LEU A 202 -7.29 -4.29 -10.29
CA LEU A 202 -8.36 -3.95 -11.23
C LEU A 202 -7.95 -2.92 -12.29
N SER A 203 -6.94 -2.08 -12.01
CA SER A 203 -6.42 -1.09 -12.96
C SER A 203 -5.47 -1.66 -14.01
N THR A 204 -4.91 -2.86 -13.79
CA THR A 204 -3.90 -3.49 -14.65
C THR A 204 -4.37 -4.03 -16.01
N PRO A 205 -5.62 -4.50 -16.21
CA PRO A 205 -6.01 -5.11 -17.47
C PRO A 205 -5.90 -4.17 -18.66
N LEU A 206 -6.25 -2.89 -18.52
CA LEU A 206 -6.20 -1.92 -19.62
C LEU A 206 -4.77 -1.73 -20.16
N PRO A 207 -3.75 -1.36 -19.35
CA PRO A 207 -2.39 -1.23 -19.84
C PRO A 207 -1.85 -2.53 -20.43
N LEU A 208 -2.20 -3.70 -19.85
CA LEU A 208 -1.81 -5.00 -20.38
C LEU A 208 -2.43 -5.30 -21.74
N LEU A 209 -3.71 -4.98 -21.94
CA LEU A 209 -4.41 -5.14 -23.23
C LEU A 209 -3.81 -4.23 -24.30
N THR A 210 -3.53 -2.96 -23.95
CA THR A 210 -2.91 -2.02 -24.89
C THR A 210 -1.46 -2.40 -25.23
N PHE A 211 -0.74 -2.98 -24.27
CA PHE A 211 0.59 -3.53 -24.49
C PHE A 211 0.54 -4.76 -25.41
N GLY A 212 -0.38 -5.70 -25.14
CA GLY A 212 -0.62 -6.88 -25.97
C GLY A 212 -1.07 -6.54 -27.39
N ALA A 213 -1.76 -5.41 -27.57
CA ALA A 213 -2.14 -4.88 -28.88
C ALA A 213 -0.98 -4.17 -29.63
N GLY A 214 0.22 -4.10 -29.04
CA GLY A 214 1.41 -3.52 -29.67
C GLY A 214 1.52 -1.99 -29.56
N SER A 215 0.64 -1.32 -28.80
CA SER A 215 0.67 0.13 -28.61
C SER A 215 1.40 0.51 -27.32
N PHE A 216 2.73 0.54 -27.37
CA PHE A 216 3.59 0.80 -26.20
C PHE A 216 3.37 2.19 -25.57
N THR A 217 3.18 3.22 -26.39
CA THR A 217 2.94 4.59 -25.92
C THR A 217 1.64 4.66 -25.11
N ASN A 218 0.56 4.09 -25.64
CA ASN A 218 -0.73 4.05 -24.95
C ASN A 218 -0.70 3.12 -23.73
N ALA A 219 0.02 2.01 -23.80
CA ALA A 219 0.25 1.16 -22.63
C ALA A 219 0.96 1.90 -21.49
N GLY A 220 2.00 2.67 -21.81
CA GLY A 220 2.68 3.53 -20.84
C GLY A 220 1.75 4.58 -20.23
N TRP A 221 0.90 5.21 -21.06
CA TRP A 221 -0.09 6.20 -20.61
C TRP A 221 -1.10 5.61 -19.62
N TRP A 222 -1.66 4.44 -19.92
CA TRP A 222 -2.61 3.76 -19.03
C TRP A 222 -1.94 3.08 -17.84
N ALA A 223 -0.63 2.81 -17.89
CA ALA A 223 0.13 2.23 -16.78
C ALA A 223 0.38 3.22 -15.64
N ILE A 224 0.16 4.53 -15.84
CA ILE A 224 0.28 5.54 -14.79
C ILE A 224 -0.63 5.21 -13.60
N THR A 225 -1.87 4.77 -13.87
CA THR A 225 -2.83 4.41 -12.80
C THR A 225 -2.34 3.27 -11.92
N PRO A 226 -2.05 2.05 -12.43
CA PRO A 226 -1.55 0.96 -11.59
C PRO A 226 -0.22 1.30 -10.92
N ALA A 227 0.67 2.06 -11.58
CA ALA A 227 1.93 2.48 -10.98
C ALA A 227 1.70 3.34 -9.72
N VAL A 228 0.83 4.34 -9.83
CA VAL A 228 0.51 5.24 -8.71
C VAL A 228 -0.26 4.51 -7.61
N LEU A 229 -1.23 3.65 -7.95
CA LEU A 229 -1.94 2.84 -6.95
C LEU A 229 -1.02 1.83 -6.24
N THR A 230 0.01 1.32 -6.92
CA THR A 230 1.04 0.48 -6.30
C THR A 230 1.84 1.28 -5.27
N VAL A 231 2.25 2.51 -5.60
CA VAL A 231 2.93 3.41 -4.65
C VAL A 231 2.06 3.69 -3.43
N VAL A 232 0.77 4.00 -3.62
CA VAL A 232 -0.18 4.20 -2.52
C VAL A 232 -0.26 2.95 -1.64
N SER A 233 -0.37 1.78 -2.24
CA SER A 233 -0.43 0.49 -1.52
C SER A 233 0.83 0.24 -0.70
N LEU A 234 2.01 0.48 -1.26
CA LEU A 234 3.30 0.29 -0.58
C LEU A 234 3.45 1.25 0.61
N VAL A 235 3.11 2.53 0.42
CA VAL A 235 3.23 3.52 1.49
C VAL A 235 2.23 3.23 2.61
N GLU A 236 0.97 2.91 2.31
CA GLU A 236 -0.01 2.52 3.34
C GLU A 236 0.38 1.22 4.05
N TRP A 237 1.03 0.28 3.35
CA TRP A 237 1.61 -0.90 3.98
C TRP A 237 2.71 -0.54 4.98
N TRP A 238 3.65 0.35 4.62
CA TRP A 238 4.69 0.81 5.52
C TRP A 238 4.14 1.58 6.72
N ILE A 239 3.16 2.46 6.52
CA ILE A 239 2.46 3.15 7.60
C ILE A 239 1.82 2.14 8.56
N GLY A 240 1.14 1.12 8.02
CA GLY A 240 0.53 0.06 8.81
C GLY A 240 1.55 -0.74 9.63
N LYS A 241 2.68 -1.08 9.02
CA LYS A 241 3.78 -1.79 9.68
C LYS A 241 4.36 -0.97 10.85
N VAL A 242 4.77 0.27 10.60
CA VAL A 242 5.34 1.15 11.64
C VAL A 242 4.34 1.38 12.78
N THR A 243 3.07 1.61 12.46
CA THR A 243 2.02 1.79 13.49
C THR A 243 1.87 0.53 14.36
N SER A 244 1.91 -0.67 13.76
CA SER A 244 1.82 -1.92 14.50
C SER A 244 3.03 -2.16 15.40
N GLU A 245 4.22 -1.77 14.95
CA GLU A 245 5.45 -1.87 15.73
C GLU A 245 5.41 -0.90 16.93
N THR A 246 5.04 0.37 16.73
CA THR A 246 4.88 1.33 17.85
C THR A 246 3.87 0.85 18.90
N GLN A 247 2.75 0.26 18.46
CA GLN A 247 1.75 -0.33 19.36
C GLN A 247 2.28 -1.59 20.08
N GLY A 248 3.09 -2.40 19.39
CA GLY A 248 3.79 -3.53 19.98
C GLY A 248 4.70 -3.10 21.12
N LEU A 249 5.54 -2.09 20.90
CA LEU A 249 6.40 -1.52 21.96
C LEU A 249 5.58 -1.03 23.17
N ALA A 250 4.46 -0.34 22.93
CA ALA A 250 3.58 0.09 24.01
C ALA A 250 2.97 -1.07 24.80
N THR A 251 2.71 -2.21 24.16
CA THR A 251 2.13 -3.40 24.79
C THR A 251 3.16 -4.19 25.59
N MET A 252 4.42 -4.26 25.12
CA MET A 252 5.52 -4.92 25.84
C MET A 252 5.77 -4.30 27.22
N LYS A 253 5.59 -2.97 27.36
CA LYS A 253 5.63 -2.28 28.65
C LYS A 253 4.63 -2.85 29.67
N TYR A 254 3.42 -3.19 29.24
CA TYR A 254 2.39 -3.74 30.13
C TYR A 254 2.63 -5.23 30.46
N SER A 255 3.22 -5.99 29.54
CA SER A 255 3.52 -7.41 29.77
C SER A 255 4.66 -7.61 30.77
N TYR A 256 5.63 -6.69 30.84
CA TYR A 256 6.72 -6.73 31.83
C TYR A 256 6.21 -6.50 33.27
N ARG A 257 5.07 -5.83 33.45
CA ARG A 257 4.42 -5.65 34.77
C ARG A 257 3.61 -6.86 35.26
N GLY A 258 3.42 -7.88 34.40
CA GLY A 258 2.58 -9.05 34.69
C GLY A 258 3.34 -10.37 34.86
N ALA A 259 4.68 -10.36 34.74
CA ALA A 259 5.57 -11.50 35.00
C ALA A 259 6.34 -11.28 36.32
#